data_AF-A0A086ZS38-F1
#
_entry.id   AF-A0A086ZS38-F1
#
_cell.length_a   1.000
_cell.length_b   1.000
_cell.length_c   1.000
_cell.angle_alpha   90.00
_cell.angle_beta   90.00
_cell.angle_gamma   90.00
#
_symmetry.space_group_name_H-M   'P 1'
#
loop_
_entity.id
_entity.type
_entity.pdbx_description
1 polymer ?
#
loop_
_entity_poly.entity_id
_entity_poly.type
_entity_poly.pdbx_seq_one_letter_code
_entity_poly.pdbx_strand_id
1 'polypeptide(L)'
;MRRIRGIGVAVMMSAVLLLFGCAGPAAERDSSHDSSRSDSSTTELQGEKLASSLSDYIDVLIETQPADIPMDESQKDMLERAKANGGTLSSGDYETAWSNFKQCMVQLGYATPTVIQYSNGIYVKPVTNVEGMSQEQIDKLSEDNSHCSFTYLNAVNAAYKLQVGNPSLEQNSYQAAVDCLRREQLIGASYTAEQLQDAFSRGMGHNDDSELDVSNPSVASCLAANGITVNDNTKAWKPFG
;
A
#
# COMPACT_ATOMS: atom_id res chain seq x y z
N MET A 1 8.74 49.25 -21.00
CA MET A 1 7.91 48.10 -21.41
C MET A 1 8.83 46.90 -21.63
N ARG A 2 8.94 46.02 -20.63
CA ARG A 2 9.85 44.86 -20.60
C ARG A 2 9.12 43.64 -21.18
N ARG A 3 9.67 43.04 -22.23
CA ARG A 3 9.21 41.74 -22.78
C ARG A 3 9.70 40.62 -21.86
N ILE A 4 8.78 39.85 -21.30
CA ILE A 4 9.08 38.61 -20.57
C ILE A 4 8.96 37.45 -21.58
N ARG A 5 10.05 36.69 -21.72
CA ARG A 5 10.12 35.44 -22.49
C ARG A 5 9.48 34.33 -21.64
N GLY A 6 8.46 33.67 -22.16
CA GLY A 6 7.90 32.47 -21.57
C GLY A 6 8.86 31.29 -21.74
N ILE A 7 9.16 30.62 -20.62
CA ILE A 7 9.80 29.31 -20.60
C ILE A 7 8.66 28.31 -20.42
N GLY A 8 8.39 27.52 -21.47
CA GLY A 8 7.48 26.38 -21.38
C GLY A 8 8.17 25.25 -20.61
N VAL A 9 7.61 24.87 -19.47
CA VAL A 9 7.97 23.64 -18.77
C VAL A 9 7.06 22.54 -19.31
N ALA A 10 7.66 21.57 -19.98
CA ALA A 10 6.99 20.36 -20.43
C ALA A 10 6.77 19.44 -19.22
N VAL A 11 5.51 19.19 -18.87
CA VAL A 11 5.13 18.19 -17.87
C VAL A 11 5.15 16.82 -18.56
N MET A 12 6.17 16.01 -18.25
CA MET A 12 6.20 14.60 -18.63
C MET A 12 5.20 13.84 -17.74
N MET A 13 4.04 13.53 -18.30
CA MET A 13 3.13 12.52 -17.76
C MET A 13 3.79 11.14 -17.90
N SER A 14 4.20 10.54 -16.79
CA SER A 14 4.51 9.12 -16.71
C SER A 14 3.33 8.41 -16.05
N ALA A 15 2.39 7.95 -16.89
CA ALA A 15 1.33 7.04 -16.49
C ALA A 15 1.94 5.66 -16.21
N VAL A 16 2.03 5.27 -14.93
CA VAL A 16 2.35 3.90 -14.55
C VAL A 16 1.08 3.07 -14.67
N LEU A 17 0.88 2.47 -15.86
CA LEU A 17 -0.13 1.45 -16.08
C LEU A 17 0.42 0.11 -15.55
N LEU A 18 -0.11 -0.36 -14.43
CA LEU A 18 0.08 -1.74 -13.96
C LEU A 18 -0.73 -2.67 -14.86
N LEU A 19 -0.07 -3.32 -15.82
CA LEU A 19 -0.65 -4.40 -16.61
C LEU A 19 -0.52 -5.72 -15.86
N PHE A 20 -1.67 -6.30 -15.52
CA PHE A 20 -1.82 -7.69 -15.09
C PHE A 20 -1.40 -8.63 -16.22
N GLY A 21 -0.55 -9.61 -15.88
CA GLY A 21 -0.08 -10.64 -16.79
C GLY A 21 -1.14 -11.69 -17.08
N CYS A 22 -1.34 -12.01 -18.36
CA CYS A 22 -1.98 -13.22 -18.82
C CYS A 22 -0.90 -14.16 -19.39
N ALA A 23 -0.80 -15.36 -18.84
CA ALA A 23 0.04 -16.43 -19.35
C ALA A 23 -0.60 -17.09 -20.59
N GLY A 24 0.23 -17.42 -21.58
CA GLY A 24 -0.08 -18.25 -22.75
C GLY A 24 1.21 -18.83 -23.36
N PRO A 25 1.18 -19.99 -24.01
CA PRO A 25 2.22 -21.02 -23.86
C PRO A 25 3.36 -20.99 -24.89
N ALA A 26 4.37 -21.82 -24.56
CA ALA A 26 5.65 -22.05 -25.20
C ALA A 26 5.63 -22.29 -26.73
N ALA A 27 6.67 -21.77 -27.40
CA ALA A 27 7.19 -22.30 -28.66
C ALA A 27 8.73 -22.28 -28.62
N GLU A 28 9.33 -23.39 -29.04
CA GLU A 28 10.75 -23.72 -28.97
C GLU A 28 11.62 -23.05 -30.05
N ARG A 29 12.87 -22.73 -29.63
CA ARG A 29 14.19 -22.79 -30.31
C ARG A 29 14.36 -22.34 -31.78
N ASP A 30 15.31 -21.44 -31.99
CA ASP A 30 16.61 -21.82 -32.61
C ASP A 30 17.77 -20.84 -32.27
N SER A 31 18.98 -21.42 -32.35
CA SER A 31 20.38 -20.98 -32.20
C SER A 31 20.74 -19.66 -32.94
N SER A 32 21.79 -18.84 -32.71
CA SER A 32 23.16 -18.98 -32.18
C SER A 32 23.84 -17.58 -32.19
N HIS A 33 24.91 -17.42 -31.39
CA HIS A 33 26.01 -16.43 -31.48
C HIS A 33 25.74 -14.93 -31.65
N ASP A 34 26.10 -14.11 -30.64
CA ASP A 34 27.29 -13.23 -30.74
C ASP A 34 27.70 -12.70 -29.35
N SER A 35 29.01 -12.57 -29.15
CA SER A 35 29.64 -12.09 -27.92
C SER A 35 29.69 -10.58 -27.93
N SER A 36 28.81 -9.91 -27.18
CA SER A 36 28.95 -8.49 -26.86
C SER A 36 28.95 -8.31 -25.35
N ARG A 37 30.17 -8.20 -24.84
CA ARG A 37 30.52 -7.73 -23.50
C ARG A 37 29.92 -6.33 -23.34
N SER A 38 28.74 -6.26 -22.74
CA SER A 38 28.10 -5.01 -22.34
C SER A 38 28.36 -4.83 -20.86
N ASP A 39 29.43 -4.10 -20.54
CA ASP A 39 29.48 -3.33 -19.30
C ASP A 39 28.38 -2.27 -19.40
N SER A 40 27.20 -2.64 -18.94
CA SER A 40 26.09 -1.75 -18.72
C SER A 40 25.61 -2.08 -17.32
N SER A 41 26.27 -1.41 -16.35
CA SER A 41 25.74 -1.07 -15.05
C SER A 41 24.45 -1.81 -14.72
N THR A 42 24.57 -2.92 -13.99
CA THR A 42 23.51 -3.31 -13.06
C THR A 42 23.28 -2.08 -12.20
N THR A 43 22.30 -1.29 -12.60
CA THR A 43 21.69 -0.32 -11.70
C THR A 43 21.06 -1.22 -10.67
N GLU A 44 21.82 -1.48 -9.60
CA GLU A 44 21.27 -1.96 -8.37
C GLU A 44 20.00 -1.14 -8.15
N LEU A 45 18.87 -1.82 -7.97
CA LEU A 45 17.63 -1.21 -7.54
C LEU A 45 17.85 -0.71 -6.09
N GLN A 46 18.75 0.25 -5.91
CA GLN A 46 18.93 1.02 -4.70
C GLN A 46 17.79 2.02 -4.65
N GLY A 47 16.76 1.62 -3.90
CA GLY A 47 15.64 2.39 -3.35
C GLY A 47 15.43 3.79 -3.91
N GLU A 48 14.52 3.90 -4.87
CA GLU A 48 13.83 5.18 -5.08
C GLU A 48 12.94 5.41 -3.86
N LYS A 49 13.04 6.59 -3.22
CA LYS A 49 12.12 6.93 -2.13
C LYS A 49 10.77 7.33 -2.69
N LEU A 50 9.69 7.08 -1.94
CA LEU A 50 8.33 7.50 -2.31
C LEU A 50 8.19 9.02 -2.40
N ALA A 51 8.91 9.76 -1.55
CA ALA A 51 9.00 11.21 -1.56
C ALA A 51 10.21 11.68 -0.72
N SER A 52 10.52 12.98 -0.77
CA SER A 52 11.56 13.58 0.08
C SER A 52 11.16 13.71 1.55
N SER A 53 9.87 13.79 1.84
CA SER A 53 9.31 13.84 3.19
C SER A 53 7.87 13.33 3.21
N LEU A 54 7.34 13.05 4.41
CA LEU A 54 5.94 12.63 4.54
C LEU A 54 4.97 13.75 4.14
N SER A 55 5.35 15.02 4.33
CA SER A 55 4.58 16.16 3.84
C SER A 55 4.52 16.18 2.31
N ASP A 56 5.65 15.95 1.64
CA ASP A 56 5.69 15.88 0.17
C ASP A 56 4.92 14.67 -0.35
N TYR A 57 4.94 13.55 0.37
CA TYR A 57 4.11 12.39 0.03
C TYR A 57 2.61 12.68 0.15
N ILE A 58 2.20 13.45 1.17
CA ILE A 58 0.80 13.89 1.29
C ILE A 58 0.38 14.75 0.09
N ASP A 59 1.27 15.61 -0.43
CA ASP A 59 1.00 16.35 -1.67
C ASP A 59 0.76 15.41 -2.85
N VAL A 60 1.60 14.38 -3.02
CA VAL A 60 1.38 13.35 -4.04
C VAL A 60 0.02 12.67 -3.88
N LEU A 61 -0.39 12.33 -2.66
CA LEU A 61 -1.68 11.68 -2.41
C LEU A 61 -2.88 12.57 -2.79
N ILE A 62 -2.78 13.88 -2.54
CA ILE A 62 -3.83 14.84 -2.90
C ILE A 62 -3.89 15.02 -4.42
N GLU A 63 -2.74 15.14 -5.08
CA GLU A 63 -2.64 15.40 -6.52
C GLU A 63 -3.00 14.18 -7.39
N THR A 64 -2.78 12.96 -6.88
CA THR A 64 -3.01 11.70 -7.62
C THR A 64 -4.37 11.06 -7.34
N GLN A 65 -5.25 11.75 -6.61
CA GLN A 65 -6.62 11.29 -6.37
C GLN A 65 -7.38 11.06 -7.70
N PRO A 66 -8.12 9.94 -7.84
CA PRO A 66 -8.96 9.72 -9.02
C PRO A 66 -9.95 10.86 -9.22
N ALA A 67 -9.97 11.45 -10.42
CA ALA A 67 -10.79 12.63 -10.70
C ALA A 67 -12.30 12.36 -10.63
N ASP A 68 -12.71 11.11 -10.87
CA ASP A 68 -14.07 10.60 -10.81
C ASP A 68 -14.54 10.26 -9.38
N ILE A 69 -13.62 10.08 -8.43
CA ILE A 69 -13.91 9.82 -7.01
C ILE A 69 -13.19 10.88 -6.17
N PRO A 70 -13.79 12.08 -6.01
CA PRO A 70 -13.16 13.15 -5.28
C PRO A 70 -12.98 12.79 -3.80
N MET A 71 -11.87 13.24 -3.23
CA MET A 71 -11.65 13.17 -1.80
C MET A 71 -12.64 14.09 -1.07
N ASP A 72 -13.26 13.58 0.00
CA ASP A 72 -14.13 14.37 0.87
C ASP A 72 -13.33 15.41 1.67
N GLU A 73 -13.99 16.52 2.02
CA GLU A 73 -13.36 17.61 2.78
C GLU A 73 -12.82 17.13 4.12
N SER A 74 -13.47 16.17 4.78
CA SER A 74 -12.95 15.61 6.04
C SER A 74 -11.57 14.96 5.89
N GLN A 75 -11.33 14.22 4.80
CA GLN A 75 -10.05 13.58 4.54
C GLN A 75 -9.00 14.63 4.13
N LYS A 76 -9.37 15.63 3.32
CA LYS A 76 -8.48 16.76 2.97
C LYS A 76 -8.02 17.51 4.22
N ASP A 77 -8.96 17.89 5.08
CA ASP A 77 -8.68 18.64 6.30
C ASP A 77 -7.70 17.88 7.23
N MET A 78 -7.82 16.55 7.32
CA MET A 78 -6.88 15.70 8.08
C MET A 78 -5.47 15.75 7.50
N LEU A 79 -5.35 15.65 6.17
CA LEU A 79 -4.07 15.70 5.47
C LEU A 79 -3.42 17.10 5.56
N GLU A 80 -4.22 18.16 5.43
CA GLU A 80 -3.73 19.54 5.58
C GLU A 80 -3.24 19.82 7.01
N ARG A 81 -3.97 19.33 8.03
CA ARG A 81 -3.48 19.38 9.43
C ARG A 81 -2.17 18.63 9.60
N ALA A 82 -2.03 17.45 9.00
CA ALA A 82 -0.81 16.67 9.06
C ALA A 82 0.36 17.41 8.40
N LYS A 83 0.16 18.01 7.22
CA LYS A 83 1.17 18.84 6.55
C LYS A 83 1.61 20.03 7.42
N ALA A 84 0.66 20.73 8.03
CA ALA A 84 0.96 21.82 8.97
C ALA A 84 1.78 21.35 10.18
N ASN A 85 1.75 20.05 10.48
CA ASN A 85 2.52 19.39 11.54
C ASN A 85 3.67 18.52 10.99
N GLY A 86 4.33 18.96 9.90
CA GLY A 86 5.52 18.29 9.35
C GLY A 86 5.24 16.92 8.72
N GLY A 87 4.01 16.69 8.28
CA GLY A 87 3.54 15.43 7.71
C GLY A 87 2.98 14.42 8.72
N THR A 88 3.00 14.73 10.03
CA THR A 88 2.57 13.78 11.06
C THR A 88 1.06 13.81 11.27
N LEU A 89 0.41 12.68 11.01
CA LEU A 89 -1.01 12.44 11.30
C LEU A 89 -1.23 12.05 12.76
N SER A 90 -2.32 12.55 13.33
CA SER A 90 -2.79 12.14 14.66
C SER A 90 -3.52 10.79 14.59
N SER A 91 -3.51 10.03 15.69
CA SER A 91 -4.32 8.80 15.78
C SER A 91 -5.83 9.11 15.70
N GLY A 92 -6.26 10.26 16.23
CA GLY A 92 -7.66 10.69 16.15
C GLY A 92 -8.13 10.94 14.72
N ASP A 93 -7.31 11.59 13.88
CA ASP A 93 -7.60 11.77 12.45
C ASP A 93 -7.64 10.42 11.74
N TYR A 94 -6.69 9.53 12.03
CA TYR A 94 -6.65 8.18 11.48
C TYR A 94 -7.92 7.36 11.81
N GLU A 95 -8.31 7.32 13.08
CA GLU A 95 -9.52 6.64 13.54
C GLU A 95 -10.79 7.24 12.94
N THR A 96 -10.83 8.57 12.79
CA THR A 96 -11.95 9.27 12.16
C THR A 96 -12.09 8.91 10.67
N ALA A 97 -10.98 8.86 9.92
CA ALA A 97 -11.00 8.43 8.52
C ALA A 97 -11.56 7.00 8.36
N TRP A 98 -11.15 6.07 9.23
CA TRP A 98 -11.71 4.71 9.27
C TRP A 98 -13.19 4.69 9.63
N SER A 99 -13.62 5.52 10.58
CA SER A 99 -15.03 5.65 10.95
C SER A 99 -15.86 6.17 9.78
N ASN A 100 -15.39 7.19 9.07
CA ASN A 100 -16.07 7.75 7.89
C ASN A 100 -16.22 6.72 6.77
N PHE A 101 -15.16 5.95 6.48
CA PHE A 101 -15.23 4.83 5.54
C PHE A 101 -16.29 3.79 5.95
N LYS A 102 -16.28 3.34 7.20
CA LYS A 102 -17.26 2.36 7.70
C LYS A 102 -18.69 2.89 7.59
N GLN A 103 -18.90 4.16 7.92
CA GLN A 103 -20.20 4.82 7.83
C GLN A 103 -20.69 4.90 6.39
N CYS A 104 -19.81 5.21 5.44
CA CYS A 104 -20.13 5.19 4.00
C CYS A 104 -20.61 3.81 3.55
N MET A 105 -19.88 2.73 3.90
CA MET A 105 -20.29 1.36 3.56
C MET A 105 -21.65 0.99 4.17
N VAL A 106 -21.93 1.39 5.41
CA VAL A 106 -23.23 1.15 6.07
C VAL A 106 -24.36 1.91 5.37
N GLN A 107 -24.13 3.15 4.96
CA GLN A 107 -25.12 3.95 4.23
C GLN A 107 -25.48 3.35 2.86
N LEU A 108 -24.53 2.65 2.23
CA LEU A 108 -24.76 1.90 0.98
C LEU A 108 -25.44 0.54 1.20
N GLY A 109 -25.74 0.17 2.46
CA GLY A 109 -26.53 -1.01 2.80
C GLY A 109 -25.72 -2.24 3.19
N TYR A 110 -24.40 -2.11 3.37
CA TYR A 110 -23.55 -3.20 3.82
C TYR A 110 -23.50 -3.30 5.35
N ALA A 111 -23.21 -4.49 5.86
CA ALA A 111 -22.80 -4.70 7.25
C ALA A 111 -21.54 -3.86 7.55
N THR A 112 -21.39 -3.37 8.78
CA THR A 112 -20.23 -2.55 9.14
C THR A 112 -18.92 -3.30 8.86
N PRO A 113 -17.98 -2.72 8.06
CA PRO A 113 -16.69 -3.34 7.82
C PRO A 113 -15.93 -3.60 9.11
N THR A 114 -15.48 -4.84 9.28
CA THR A 114 -14.54 -5.20 10.35
C THR A 114 -13.12 -4.75 10.00
N VAL A 115 -12.27 -4.60 11.00
CA VAL A 115 -10.85 -4.24 10.81
C VAL A 115 -9.99 -5.13 11.69
N ILE A 116 -8.81 -5.47 11.19
CA ILE A 116 -7.74 -6.08 11.99
C ILE A 116 -6.92 -4.93 12.55
N GLN A 117 -6.89 -4.80 13.87
CA GLN A 117 -6.09 -3.82 14.58
C GLN A 117 -4.78 -4.44 15.06
N TYR A 118 -3.67 -3.80 14.72
CA TYR A 118 -2.32 -4.17 15.14
C TYR A 118 -1.87 -3.35 16.34
N SER A 119 -0.88 -3.83 17.09
CA SER A 119 -0.42 -3.20 18.34
C SER A 119 0.21 -1.83 18.14
N ASN A 120 0.69 -1.53 16.93
CA ASN A 120 1.18 -0.21 16.53
C ASN A 120 0.07 0.76 16.08
N GLY A 121 -1.20 0.41 16.28
CA GLY A 121 -2.36 1.23 15.93
C GLY A 121 -2.78 1.15 14.46
N ILE A 122 -2.09 0.36 13.63
CA ILE A 122 -2.44 0.19 12.22
C ILE A 122 -3.67 -0.68 12.08
N TYR A 123 -4.59 -0.26 11.21
CA TYR A 123 -5.75 -1.01 10.82
C TYR A 123 -5.57 -1.57 9.40
N VAL A 124 -6.06 -2.79 9.20
CA VAL A 124 -6.10 -3.45 7.91
C VAL A 124 -7.50 -3.98 7.66
N LYS A 125 -7.97 -3.88 6.41
CA LYS A 125 -9.21 -4.55 5.99
C LYS A 125 -8.96 -6.05 5.90
N PRO A 126 -9.74 -6.90 6.58
CA PRO A 126 -9.64 -8.33 6.35
C PRO A 126 -10.11 -8.68 4.94
N VAL A 127 -9.88 -9.93 4.54
CA VAL A 127 -10.45 -10.48 3.31
C VAL A 127 -11.96 -10.33 3.34
N THR A 128 -12.56 -9.94 2.21
CA THR A 128 -14.01 -9.92 2.03
C THR A 128 -14.50 -11.33 1.72
N ASN A 129 -15.45 -11.84 2.48
CA ASN A 129 -16.17 -13.05 2.14
C ASN A 129 -17.17 -12.75 1.02
N VAL A 130 -16.93 -13.33 -0.15
CA VAL A 130 -17.79 -13.22 -1.35
C VAL A 130 -18.51 -14.53 -1.68
N GLU A 131 -18.46 -15.51 -0.78
CA GLU A 131 -19.10 -16.81 -0.98
C GLU A 131 -20.62 -16.63 -1.12
N GLY A 132 -21.19 -17.21 -2.17
CA GLY A 132 -22.62 -17.13 -2.46
C GLY A 132 -23.10 -15.80 -3.06
N MET A 133 -22.22 -14.83 -3.30
CA MET A 133 -22.57 -13.59 -4.01
C MET A 133 -22.60 -13.81 -5.53
N SER A 134 -23.51 -13.11 -6.22
CA SER A 134 -23.49 -13.01 -7.67
C SER A 134 -22.35 -12.11 -8.15
N GLN A 135 -21.96 -12.24 -9.43
CA GLN A 135 -20.95 -11.36 -10.02
C GLN A 135 -21.36 -9.88 -9.93
N GLU A 136 -22.63 -9.57 -10.17
CA GLU A 136 -23.16 -8.20 -10.05
C GLU A 136 -23.02 -7.66 -8.62
N GLN A 137 -23.25 -8.48 -7.59
CA GLN A 137 -23.04 -8.08 -6.20
C GLN A 137 -21.56 -7.86 -5.88
N ILE A 138 -20.66 -8.69 -6.44
CA ILE A 138 -19.20 -8.55 -6.28
C ILE A 138 -18.72 -7.25 -6.94
N ASP A 139 -19.15 -6.99 -8.17
CA ASP A 139 -18.77 -5.80 -8.93
C ASP A 139 -19.26 -4.53 -8.22
N LYS A 140 -20.53 -4.51 -7.81
CA LYS A 140 -21.09 -3.39 -7.05
C LYS A 140 -20.35 -3.18 -5.72
N LEU A 141 -20.05 -4.24 -4.98
CA LEU A 141 -19.30 -4.13 -3.74
C LEU A 141 -17.89 -3.56 -3.96
N SER A 142 -17.23 -3.98 -5.04
CA SER A 142 -15.91 -3.46 -5.40
C SER A 142 -15.94 -1.97 -5.72
N GLU A 143 -16.94 -1.54 -6.49
CA GLU A 143 -17.17 -0.12 -6.84
C GLU A 143 -17.47 0.70 -5.59
N ASP A 144 -18.45 0.28 -4.78
CA ASP A 144 -18.86 0.97 -3.56
C ASP A 144 -17.71 1.05 -2.53
N ASN A 145 -16.96 -0.05 -2.35
CA ASN A 145 -15.79 -0.04 -1.49
C ASN A 145 -14.70 0.90 -2.04
N SER A 146 -14.45 0.92 -3.34
CA SER A 146 -13.48 1.84 -3.96
C SER A 146 -13.92 3.29 -3.74
N HIS A 147 -15.19 3.60 -4.01
CA HIS A 147 -15.78 4.91 -3.77
C HIS A 147 -15.59 5.36 -2.32
N CYS A 148 -16.05 4.57 -1.34
CA CYS A 148 -15.92 4.92 0.07
C CYS A 148 -14.46 5.03 0.52
N SER A 149 -13.56 4.19 -0.02
CA SER A 149 -12.15 4.19 0.38
C SER A 149 -11.40 5.41 -0.14
N PHE A 150 -11.53 5.74 -1.43
CA PHE A 150 -10.90 6.92 -2.00
C PHE A 150 -11.49 8.20 -1.41
N THR A 151 -12.79 8.24 -1.19
CA THR A 151 -13.48 9.42 -0.66
C THR A 151 -13.05 9.74 0.78
N TYR A 152 -12.92 8.73 1.66
CA TYR A 152 -12.79 8.97 3.10
C TYR A 152 -11.52 8.42 3.79
N LEU A 153 -10.75 7.51 3.17
CA LEU A 153 -9.75 6.72 3.91
C LEU A 153 -8.36 6.64 3.28
N ASN A 154 -8.26 6.41 1.97
CA ASN A 154 -7.03 5.88 1.35
C ASN A 154 -5.80 6.75 1.59
N ALA A 155 -5.90 8.06 1.43
CA ALA A 155 -4.76 8.96 1.57
C ALA A 155 -4.32 9.08 3.04
N VAL A 156 -5.26 9.26 3.97
CA VAL A 156 -4.95 9.27 5.41
C VAL A 156 -4.34 7.94 5.84
N ASN A 157 -4.90 6.82 5.38
CA ASN A 157 -4.38 5.50 5.72
C ASN A 157 -3.00 5.24 5.13
N ALA A 158 -2.73 5.66 3.90
CA ALA A 158 -1.41 5.54 3.28
C ALA A 158 -0.35 6.34 4.04
N ALA A 159 -0.60 7.62 4.32
CA ALA A 159 0.33 8.47 5.05
C ALA A 159 0.58 7.97 6.49
N TYR A 160 -0.46 7.56 7.21
CA TYR A 160 -0.32 7.04 8.57
C TYR A 160 0.46 5.71 8.61
N LYS A 161 0.25 4.83 7.62
CA LYS A 161 1.02 3.58 7.49
C LYS A 161 2.52 3.85 7.28
N LEU A 162 2.88 4.81 6.44
CA LEU A 162 4.28 5.20 6.25
C LEU A 162 4.88 5.81 7.53
N GLN A 163 4.15 6.69 8.22
CA GLN A 163 4.58 7.27 9.48
C GLN A 163 4.99 6.19 10.51
N VAL A 164 4.22 5.11 10.61
CA VAL A 164 4.45 4.05 11.59
C VAL A 164 5.47 3.00 11.12
N GLY A 165 5.31 2.53 9.87
CA GLY A 165 6.05 1.37 9.35
C GLY A 165 7.26 1.70 8.49
N ASN A 166 7.24 2.84 7.80
CA ASN A 166 8.21 3.22 6.77
C ASN A 166 8.60 4.70 6.85
N PRO A 167 9.20 5.15 7.96
CA PRO A 167 9.57 6.56 8.13
C PRO A 167 10.67 7.01 7.14
N SER A 168 11.41 6.07 6.55
CA SER A 168 12.43 6.34 5.51
C SER A 168 11.83 6.57 4.12
N LEU A 169 10.54 6.27 3.94
CA LEU A 169 9.79 6.35 2.68
C LEU A 169 10.36 5.45 1.58
N GLU A 170 10.78 4.24 1.93
CA GLU A 170 11.24 3.24 0.97
C GLU A 170 10.10 2.86 0.01
N GLN A 171 10.36 2.85 -1.30
CA GLN A 171 9.37 2.41 -2.29
C GLN A 171 9.17 0.89 -2.27
N ASN A 172 10.21 0.12 -1.94
CA ASN A 172 10.11 -1.33 -1.79
C ASN A 172 9.49 -1.67 -0.42
N SER A 173 8.29 -2.23 -0.41
CA SER A 173 7.57 -2.60 0.82
C SER A 173 8.26 -3.69 1.64
N TYR A 174 8.98 -4.62 1.01
CA TYR A 174 9.75 -5.65 1.71
C TYR A 174 10.98 -5.05 2.38
N GLN A 175 11.67 -4.12 1.71
CA GLN A 175 12.77 -3.37 2.30
C GLN A 175 12.28 -2.55 3.50
N ALA A 176 11.18 -1.80 3.34
CA ALA A 176 10.56 -1.03 4.41
C ALA A 176 10.17 -1.91 5.61
N ALA A 177 9.61 -3.09 5.36
CA ALA A 177 9.25 -4.05 6.39
C ALA A 177 10.49 -4.58 7.13
N VAL A 178 11.54 -4.96 6.40
CA VAL A 178 12.82 -5.39 6.99
C VAL A 178 13.44 -4.27 7.84
N ASP A 179 13.37 -3.02 7.41
CA ASP A 179 13.87 -1.89 8.19
C ASP A 179 13.04 -1.64 9.45
N CYS A 180 11.72 -1.84 9.40
CA CYS A 180 10.86 -1.85 10.58
C CYS A 180 11.26 -2.98 11.54
N LEU A 181 11.34 -4.21 11.05
CA LEU A 181 11.71 -5.39 11.86
C LEU A 181 13.08 -5.23 12.52
N ARG A 182 14.05 -4.65 11.80
CA ARG A 182 15.40 -4.39 12.32
C ARG A 182 15.41 -3.32 13.41
N ARG A 183 14.63 -2.25 13.24
CA ARG A 183 14.47 -1.18 14.25
C ARG A 183 13.86 -1.73 15.54
N GLU A 184 12.91 -2.67 15.41
CA GLU A 184 12.27 -3.37 16.53
C GLU A 184 13.10 -4.56 17.07
N GLN A 185 14.30 -4.81 16.52
CA GLN A 185 15.20 -5.90 16.94
C GLN A 185 14.60 -7.31 16.81
N LEU A 186 13.74 -7.53 15.82
CA LEU A 186 13.00 -8.77 15.62
C LEU A 186 13.68 -9.76 14.65
N ILE A 187 14.74 -9.32 13.97
CA ILE A 187 15.46 -10.10 12.96
C ILE A 187 16.97 -9.93 13.09
N GLY A 188 17.74 -10.90 12.58
CA GLY A 188 19.19 -10.83 12.50
C GLY A 188 19.68 -9.76 11.51
N ALA A 189 20.89 -9.25 11.72
CA ALA A 189 21.48 -8.21 10.88
C ALA A 189 21.63 -8.61 9.39
N SER A 190 21.77 -9.92 9.12
CA SER A 190 21.90 -10.47 7.77
C SER A 190 20.56 -10.73 7.07
N TYR A 191 19.43 -10.55 7.74
CA TYR A 191 18.12 -10.80 7.14
C TYR A 191 17.76 -9.71 6.11
N THR A 192 17.37 -10.12 4.90
CA THR A 192 17.18 -9.22 3.74
C THR A 192 15.74 -9.15 3.24
N ALA A 193 15.45 -8.13 2.42
CA ALA A 193 14.15 -7.96 1.78
C ALA A 193 13.80 -9.11 0.84
N GLU A 194 14.79 -9.68 0.14
CA GLU A 194 14.61 -10.82 -0.77
C GLU A 194 14.24 -12.08 0.00
N GLN A 195 14.84 -12.31 1.17
CA GLN A 195 14.47 -13.44 2.03
C GLN A 195 13.03 -13.31 2.52
N LEU A 196 12.62 -12.09 2.91
CA LEU A 196 11.24 -11.82 3.30
C LEU A 196 10.27 -12.07 2.13
N GLN A 197 10.59 -11.54 0.96
CA GLN A 197 9.78 -11.68 -0.25
C GLN A 197 9.64 -13.14 -0.69
N ASP A 198 10.74 -13.89 -0.69
CA ASP A 198 10.76 -15.31 -1.05
C ASP A 198 9.90 -16.14 -0.08
N ALA A 199 10.00 -15.87 1.22
CA ALA A 199 9.20 -16.56 2.21
C ALA A 199 7.69 -16.29 2.02
N PHE A 200 7.28 -15.05 1.72
CA PHE A 200 5.88 -14.74 1.37
C PHE A 200 5.45 -15.38 0.04
N SER A 201 6.32 -15.41 -0.96
CA SER A 201 6.06 -16.06 -2.26
C SER A 201 5.88 -17.57 -2.14
N ARG A 202 6.53 -18.20 -1.15
CA ARG A 202 6.37 -19.61 -0.81
C ARG A 202 5.15 -19.92 0.07
N GLY A 203 4.33 -18.91 0.40
CA GLY A 203 3.13 -19.08 1.23
C GLY A 203 3.44 -19.11 2.72
N MET A 204 4.23 -18.15 3.21
CA MET A 204 4.47 -17.92 4.64
C MET A 204 3.14 -18.02 5.42
N GLY A 205 3.04 -19.06 6.26
CA GLY A 205 1.79 -19.48 6.92
C GLY A 205 1.54 -20.99 6.91
N HIS A 206 2.27 -21.79 6.11
CA HIS A 206 2.07 -23.24 6.04
C HIS A 206 3.27 -24.14 6.34
N ASN A 207 4.49 -23.62 6.42
CA ASN A 207 5.68 -24.43 6.76
C ASN A 207 6.62 -23.68 7.71
N ASP A 208 7.03 -24.39 8.76
CA ASP A 208 7.83 -24.03 9.94
C ASP A 208 9.30 -23.62 9.65
N ASP A 209 9.58 -23.10 8.45
CA ASP A 209 10.95 -22.91 7.93
C ASP A 209 11.27 -21.43 7.64
N SER A 210 10.41 -20.50 8.08
CA SER A 210 10.72 -19.07 8.09
C SER A 210 11.36 -18.69 9.42
N GLU A 211 12.56 -18.13 9.39
CA GLU A 211 13.22 -17.50 10.55
C GLU A 211 12.38 -16.38 11.21
N LEU A 212 11.26 -15.99 10.60
CA LEU A 212 10.37 -14.93 11.03
C LEU A 212 9.05 -15.49 11.58
N ASP A 213 8.80 -15.29 12.87
CA ASP A 213 7.53 -15.62 13.52
C ASP A 213 6.47 -14.55 13.21
N VAL A 214 5.62 -14.80 12.21
CA VAL A 214 4.52 -13.90 11.83
C VAL A 214 3.37 -13.87 12.84
N SER A 215 3.32 -14.80 13.80
CA SER A 215 2.35 -14.77 14.89
C SER A 215 2.75 -13.77 15.97
N ASN A 216 4.03 -13.37 16.02
CA ASN A 216 4.50 -12.32 16.89
C ASN A 216 3.80 -10.97 16.54
N PRO A 217 3.12 -10.31 17.50
CA PRO A 217 2.38 -9.08 17.24
C PRO A 217 3.22 -7.94 16.66
N SER A 218 4.49 -7.82 17.06
CA SER A 218 5.39 -6.78 16.56
C SER A 218 5.84 -7.06 15.14
N VAL A 219 6.11 -8.32 14.80
CA VAL A 219 6.39 -8.74 13.41
C VAL A 219 5.18 -8.44 12.53
N ALA A 220 4.00 -8.90 12.95
CA ALA A 220 2.76 -8.71 12.21
C ALA A 220 2.45 -7.22 12.00
N SER A 221 2.74 -6.38 13.00
CA SER A 221 2.58 -4.92 12.96
C SER A 221 3.50 -4.26 11.91
N CYS A 222 4.77 -4.67 11.84
CA CYS A 222 5.72 -4.16 10.84
C CYS A 222 5.32 -4.55 9.41
N LEU A 223 4.88 -5.80 9.23
CA LEU A 223 4.41 -6.28 7.93
C LEU A 223 3.15 -5.53 7.50
N ALA A 224 2.15 -5.43 8.38
CA ALA A 224 0.87 -4.77 8.09
C ALA A 224 1.04 -3.29 7.74
N ALA A 225 1.88 -2.56 8.47
CA ALA A 225 2.20 -1.16 8.19
C ALA A 225 2.81 -0.97 6.78
N ASN A 226 3.51 -1.99 6.27
CA ASN A 226 4.13 -1.98 4.94
C ASN A 226 3.29 -2.67 3.86
N GLY A 227 2.02 -2.97 4.15
CA GLY A 227 1.10 -3.57 3.17
C GLY A 227 1.32 -5.06 2.93
N ILE A 228 2.12 -5.71 3.77
CA ILE A 228 2.35 -7.15 3.74
C ILE A 228 1.41 -7.78 4.77
N THR A 229 0.41 -8.52 4.32
CA THR A 229 -0.61 -9.10 5.20
C THR A 229 -0.73 -10.60 4.95
N VAL A 230 -0.76 -11.37 6.04
CA VAL A 230 -1.12 -12.79 5.99
C VAL A 230 -2.63 -12.88 6.02
N ASN A 231 -3.22 -13.49 4.99
CA ASN A 231 -4.67 -13.65 4.90
C ASN A 231 -5.17 -14.64 5.96
N ASP A 232 -6.11 -14.19 6.78
CA ASP A 232 -6.82 -15.03 7.75
C ASP A 232 -8.31 -15.04 7.40
N ASN A 233 -8.73 -16.08 6.69
CA ASN A 233 -10.11 -16.24 6.24
C ASN A 233 -11.09 -16.39 7.42
N THR A 234 -10.64 -16.74 8.63
CA THR A 234 -11.50 -16.82 9.80
C THR A 234 -11.98 -15.44 10.28
N LYS A 235 -11.27 -14.38 9.88
CA LYS A 235 -11.59 -12.97 10.19
C LYS A 235 -12.26 -12.25 9.01
N ALA A 236 -12.66 -12.98 7.97
CA ALA A 236 -13.21 -12.38 6.77
C ALA A 236 -14.46 -11.54 7.08
N TRP A 237 -14.55 -10.35 6.49
CA TRP A 237 -15.72 -9.49 6.60
C TRP A 237 -16.83 -10.03 5.71
N LYS A 238 -18.06 -10.13 6.24
CA LYS A 238 -19.26 -10.54 5.51
C LYS A 238 -20.10 -9.30 5.19
N PRO A 239 -20.15 -8.84 3.93
CA PRO A 239 -20.81 -7.58 3.56
C PRO A 239 -22.32 -7.57 3.79
N PHE A 240 -22.97 -8.75 3.85
CA PHE A 240 -24.41 -8.88 3.98
C PHE A 240 -24.86 -9.60 5.26
N GLY A 241 -23.93 -9.83 6.21
CA GLY A 241 -24.19 -10.57 7.46
C GLY A 241 -23.81 -12.04 7.39
#